data_AF-A0A9P4T318-F1
#
_entry.id   AF-A0A9P4T318-F1
#
_cell.length_a   1.000
_cell.length_b   1.000
_cell.length_c   1.000
_cell.angle_alpha   90.00
_cell.angle_beta   90.00
_cell.angle_gamma   90.00
#
_symmetry.space_group_name_H-M   'P 1'
#
loop_
_entity.id
_entity.type
_entity.pdbx_description
1 polymer ?
#
loop_
_entity_poly.entity_id
_entity_poly.type
_entity_poly.pdbx_seq_one_letter_code
_entity_poly.pdbx_strand_id
1 'polypeptide(L)'
;MESTPNVLRLSRLDQTVLRVYVRQLLIFPLSEPGLREDAQTVLAAGLTATLKQFPFLAGTVEVTDISAGTLDVQYPKRIDKETVSRIFTVNEQSLEALDYKILREAGFPPSRLPADILCPTALISHPGMDDQYAEVLTTFAKGKPIPVFAAQLNFIRGGLIISTHTHHSVVDGTGIAKIYSVWSGWTRSWNNKLIYPEQVHPAVLNSHRSVLDHLAADAKPMKLPEFRSPNDPGNAPMRNPPYRLSAKLLVFPAATIAELAASLSATTNVRISSFTALCALVWCQVTNARREAMIKSGIGKTTLGIAVDHRKRVGQVLPDDYLGNCANGMIISLQLSEIPAASNMNAEHIAPAALALSRNLGEVNLDWFRARLLELSKREISTKWILNLDTQNGPDIFITSWQHIGADDAWAIPGTTRASEETGWGCKPSAIRKPHNMWEGGMQILPRQKGDAAPFEIPLCLEEGEMERTLHGLRAGNWVQRVVEA
;
A
#
# COMPACT_ATOMS: atom_id res chain seq x y z
N MET A 1 -34.97 20.06 -4.40
CA MET A 1 -33.77 20.92 -4.42
C MET A 1 -32.61 20.08 -3.95
N GLU A 2 -31.79 19.55 -4.87
CA GLU A 2 -30.56 18.86 -4.48
C GLU A 2 -29.61 19.89 -3.88
N SER A 3 -29.39 19.78 -2.58
CA SER A 3 -28.47 20.67 -1.88
C SER A 3 -27.05 20.37 -2.35
N THR A 4 -26.28 21.40 -2.67
CA THR A 4 -24.87 21.32 -3.14
C THR A 4 -24.06 20.35 -2.27
N PRO A 5 -23.34 19.36 -2.84
CA PRO A 5 -22.58 18.40 -2.05
C PRO A 5 -21.48 19.07 -1.22
N ASN A 6 -20.99 18.37 -0.20
CA ASN A 6 -19.81 18.82 0.54
C ASN A 6 -18.56 18.61 -0.30
N VAL A 7 -17.53 19.42 -0.05
CA VAL A 7 -16.24 19.32 -0.73
C VAL A 7 -15.14 19.12 0.30
N LEU A 8 -14.26 18.15 0.06
CA LEU A 8 -12.98 18.01 0.75
C LEU A 8 -11.90 18.47 -0.23
N ARG A 9 -11.21 19.55 0.12
CA ARG A 9 -10.08 20.07 -0.64
C ARG A 9 -8.85 19.23 -0.37
N LEU A 10 -8.28 18.66 -1.41
CA LEU A 10 -7.08 17.83 -1.28
C LEU A 10 -5.82 18.72 -1.15
N SER A 11 -4.92 18.36 -0.23
CA SER A 11 -3.68 19.10 0.03
C SER A 11 -2.73 19.07 -1.16
N ARG A 12 -1.71 19.94 -1.19
CA ARG A 12 -0.70 19.91 -2.26
C ARG A 12 0.02 18.57 -2.36
N LEU A 13 0.25 17.90 -1.22
CA LEU A 13 0.85 16.56 -1.21
C LEU A 13 -0.05 15.52 -1.89
N ASP A 14 -1.35 15.54 -1.59
CA ASP A 14 -2.35 14.64 -2.22
C ASP A 14 -2.37 14.73 -3.75
N GLN A 15 -2.09 15.93 -4.28
CA GLN A 15 -2.09 16.15 -5.72
C GLN A 15 -0.91 15.50 -6.45
N THR A 16 0.11 15.08 -5.71
CA THR A 16 1.42 14.64 -6.24
C THR A 16 1.64 13.14 -6.12
N VAL A 17 0.81 12.44 -5.35
CA VAL A 17 0.87 10.99 -5.23
C VAL A 17 0.30 10.30 -6.47
N LEU A 18 0.66 9.03 -6.67
CA LEU A 18 0.14 8.24 -7.77
C LEU A 18 -1.39 8.19 -7.73
N ARG A 19 -2.03 8.45 -8.87
CA ARG A 19 -3.47 8.38 -9.05
C ARG A 19 -3.87 6.94 -9.34
N VAL A 20 -3.93 6.10 -8.32
CA VAL A 20 -4.25 4.67 -8.42
C VAL A 20 -5.20 4.26 -7.31
N TYR A 21 -5.93 3.15 -7.50
CA TYR A 21 -6.57 2.49 -6.37
C TYR A 21 -5.57 1.60 -5.64
N VAL A 22 -5.46 1.78 -4.32
CA VAL A 22 -4.82 0.80 -3.43
C VAL A 22 -5.83 -0.32 -3.20
N ARG A 23 -5.48 -1.53 -3.63
CA ARG A 23 -6.36 -2.71 -3.64
C ARG A 23 -5.92 -3.69 -2.55
N GLN A 24 -6.81 -4.04 -1.65
CA GLN A 24 -6.53 -4.97 -0.55
C GLN A 24 -7.65 -5.99 -0.38
N LEU A 25 -7.26 -7.21 -0.04
CA LEU A 25 -8.10 -8.38 0.18
C LEU A 25 -7.87 -8.86 1.61
N LEU A 26 -8.84 -8.65 2.50
CA LEU A 26 -8.79 -9.15 3.87
C LEU A 26 -9.50 -10.50 3.91
N ILE A 27 -8.78 -11.57 4.26
CA ILE A 27 -9.25 -12.94 4.12
C ILE A 27 -9.56 -13.52 5.51
N PHE A 28 -10.79 -13.96 5.72
CA PHE A 28 -11.28 -14.53 6.98
C PHE A 28 -11.80 -15.96 6.79
N PRO A 29 -11.62 -16.85 7.78
CA PRO A 29 -12.39 -18.09 7.84
C PRO A 29 -13.85 -17.77 8.12
N LEU A 30 -14.75 -18.58 7.58
CA LEU A 30 -16.18 -18.53 7.89
C LEU A 30 -16.65 -19.95 8.18
N SER A 31 -16.60 -20.31 9.46
CA SER A 31 -16.88 -21.67 9.95
C SER A 31 -18.39 -21.93 10.06
N GLU A 32 -19.21 -20.89 10.26
CA GLU A 32 -20.67 -21.01 10.35
C GLU A 32 -21.33 -20.26 9.19
N PRO A 33 -21.45 -20.87 8.00
CA PRO A 33 -21.99 -20.21 6.81
C PRO A 33 -23.47 -19.83 6.92
N GLY A 34 -24.20 -20.35 7.91
CA GLY A 34 -25.57 -19.90 8.22
C GLY A 34 -25.64 -18.46 8.72
N LEU A 35 -24.53 -17.86 9.15
CA LEU A 35 -24.47 -16.50 9.70
C LEU A 35 -24.00 -15.44 8.68
N ARG A 36 -24.07 -15.73 7.38
CA ARG A 36 -23.64 -14.81 6.32
C ARG A 36 -24.43 -13.50 6.31
N GLU A 37 -25.75 -13.57 6.47
CA GLU A 37 -26.61 -12.37 6.50
C GLU A 37 -26.32 -11.49 7.72
N ASP A 38 -26.05 -12.11 8.87
CA ASP A 38 -25.59 -11.41 10.08
C ASP A 38 -24.23 -10.76 9.84
N ALA A 39 -23.27 -11.49 9.25
CA ALA A 39 -21.96 -10.94 8.90
C ALA A 39 -22.08 -9.71 8.00
N GLN A 40 -22.91 -9.79 6.95
CA GLN A 40 -23.18 -8.68 6.05
C GLN A 40 -23.77 -7.49 6.80
N THR A 41 -24.76 -7.73 7.67
CA THR A 41 -25.46 -6.68 8.42
C THR A 41 -24.51 -5.95 9.38
N VAL A 42 -23.72 -6.69 10.15
CA VAL A 42 -22.76 -6.13 11.11
C VAL A 42 -21.67 -5.34 10.38
N LEU A 43 -21.12 -5.88 9.28
CA LEU A 43 -20.10 -5.19 8.48
C LEU A 43 -20.66 -3.92 7.82
N ALA A 44 -21.88 -3.95 7.28
CA ALA A 44 -22.54 -2.78 6.70
C ALA A 44 -22.80 -1.69 7.75
N ALA A 45 -23.22 -2.07 8.95
CA ALA A 45 -23.43 -1.14 10.07
C ALA A 45 -22.11 -0.51 10.53
N GLY A 46 -21.05 -1.32 10.68
CA GLY A 46 -19.71 -0.83 11.00
C GLY A 46 -19.17 0.13 9.94
N LEU A 47 -19.39 -0.17 8.65
CA LEU A 47 -18.98 0.72 7.56
C LEU A 47 -19.79 2.01 7.58
N THR A 48 -21.10 1.93 7.81
CA THR A 48 -21.96 3.12 7.94
C THR A 48 -21.48 4.07 9.04
N ALA A 49 -21.09 3.53 10.21
CA ALA A 49 -20.51 4.32 11.29
C ALA A 49 -19.15 4.94 10.89
N THR A 50 -18.30 4.17 10.20
CA THR A 50 -17.01 4.65 9.67
C THR A 50 -17.19 5.79 8.68
N LEU A 51 -18.15 5.67 7.75
CA LEU A 51 -18.48 6.70 6.78
C LEU A 51 -19.05 7.95 7.46
N LYS A 52 -19.77 7.84 8.57
CA LYS A 52 -20.20 9.03 9.34
C LYS A 52 -19.00 9.78 9.93
N GLN A 53 -17.98 9.07 10.41
CA GLN A 53 -16.74 9.70 10.87
C GLN A 53 -15.92 10.30 9.71
N PHE A 54 -15.92 9.65 8.54
CA PHE A 54 -15.17 10.08 7.35
C PHE A 54 -16.07 10.14 6.10
N PRO A 55 -16.99 11.11 6.01
CA PRO A 55 -18.03 11.12 4.97
C PRO A 55 -17.49 11.28 3.55
N PHE A 56 -16.28 11.81 3.38
CA PHE A 56 -15.61 11.90 2.09
C PHE A 56 -15.27 10.53 1.48
N LEU A 57 -15.21 9.45 2.27
CA LEU A 57 -15.00 8.10 1.73
C LEU A 57 -16.19 7.64 0.88
N ALA A 58 -17.40 8.14 1.15
CA ALA A 58 -18.58 7.91 0.32
C ALA A 58 -18.68 8.86 -0.89
N GLY A 59 -17.66 9.67 -1.11
CA GLY A 59 -17.60 10.64 -2.19
C GLY A 59 -16.95 10.12 -3.47
N THR A 60 -16.76 11.05 -4.40
CA THR A 60 -16.07 10.84 -5.66
C THR A 60 -14.93 11.83 -5.83
N VAL A 61 -13.81 11.35 -6.36
CA VAL A 61 -12.66 12.14 -6.80
C VAL A 61 -12.95 12.70 -8.18
N GLU A 62 -12.71 13.98 -8.39
CA GLU A 62 -12.95 14.66 -9.67
C GLU A 62 -11.92 15.76 -9.92
N VAL A 63 -11.75 16.12 -11.19
CA VAL A 63 -10.89 17.23 -11.59
C VAL A 63 -11.65 18.54 -11.41
N THR A 64 -11.21 19.39 -10.48
CA THR A 64 -11.83 20.69 -10.19
C THR A 64 -11.17 21.86 -10.91
N ASP A 65 -9.92 21.69 -11.34
CA ASP A 65 -9.21 22.61 -12.23
C ASP A 65 -8.53 21.82 -13.34
N ILE A 66 -9.07 21.93 -14.56
CA ILE A 66 -8.57 21.22 -15.74
C ILE A 66 -7.16 21.68 -16.12
N SER A 67 -6.85 22.96 -15.94
CA SER A 67 -5.57 23.55 -16.34
C SER A 67 -4.42 23.07 -15.44
N ALA A 68 -4.67 23.00 -14.14
CA ALA A 68 -3.73 22.49 -13.15
C ALA A 68 -3.80 20.96 -12.97
N GLY A 69 -4.89 20.33 -13.43
CA GLY A 69 -5.20 18.94 -13.16
C GLY A 69 -5.56 18.66 -11.70
N THR A 70 -5.96 19.67 -10.93
CA THR A 70 -6.26 19.58 -9.49
C THR A 70 -7.45 18.66 -9.23
N LEU A 71 -7.31 17.79 -8.24
CA LEU A 71 -8.38 16.92 -7.77
C LEU A 71 -8.99 17.44 -6.47
N ASP A 72 -10.30 17.34 -6.32
CA ASP A 72 -10.96 17.40 -5.01
C ASP A 72 -11.95 16.24 -4.86
N VAL A 73 -12.52 16.10 -3.66
CA VAL A 73 -13.56 15.11 -3.40
C VAL A 73 -14.88 15.79 -3.14
N GLN A 74 -15.88 15.48 -3.97
CA GLN A 74 -17.28 15.77 -3.67
C GLN A 74 -17.89 14.61 -2.89
N TYR A 75 -18.65 14.89 -1.83
CA TYR A 75 -19.25 13.84 -1.00
C TYR A 75 -20.61 14.24 -0.42
N PRO A 76 -21.48 13.26 -0.09
CA PRO A 76 -22.84 13.53 0.34
C PRO A 76 -22.91 14.26 1.68
N LYS A 77 -23.97 15.06 1.87
CA LYS A 77 -24.23 15.75 3.14
C LYS A 77 -24.63 14.83 4.27
N ARG A 78 -25.21 13.67 3.94
CA ARG A 78 -25.66 12.68 4.91
C ARG A 78 -25.27 11.29 4.44
N ILE A 79 -24.72 10.49 5.34
CA ILE A 79 -24.57 9.06 5.13
C ILE A 79 -25.86 8.34 5.51
N ASP A 80 -26.49 7.74 4.50
CA ASP A 80 -27.66 6.88 4.59
C ASP A 80 -27.42 5.50 3.96
N LYS A 81 -28.45 4.64 4.01
CA LYS A 81 -28.36 3.26 3.51
C LYS A 81 -28.12 3.21 2.01
N GLU A 82 -28.70 4.13 1.24
CA GLU A 82 -28.54 4.18 -0.21
C GLU A 82 -27.09 4.51 -0.57
N THR A 83 -26.52 5.55 0.07
CA THR A 83 -25.12 5.94 -0.07
C THR A 83 -24.18 4.77 0.19
N VAL A 84 -24.39 4.03 1.29
CA VAL A 84 -23.56 2.87 1.63
C VAL A 84 -23.69 1.77 0.57
N SER A 85 -24.91 1.48 0.10
CA SER A 85 -25.16 0.40 -0.87
C SER A 85 -24.49 0.63 -2.25
N ARG A 86 -24.18 1.87 -2.61
CA ARG A 86 -23.49 2.21 -3.87
C ARG A 86 -22.01 1.82 -3.85
N ILE A 87 -21.40 1.75 -2.67
CA ILE A 87 -19.97 1.48 -2.51
C ILE A 87 -19.67 0.22 -1.72
N PHE A 88 -20.68 -0.39 -1.10
CA PHE A 88 -20.57 -1.64 -0.35
C PHE A 88 -21.46 -2.71 -0.97
N THR A 89 -20.82 -3.68 -1.59
CA THR A 89 -21.48 -4.73 -2.38
C THR A 89 -21.22 -6.11 -1.79
N VAL A 90 -22.01 -7.09 -2.22
CA VAL A 90 -21.85 -8.49 -1.79
C VAL A 90 -21.87 -9.36 -3.02
N ASN A 91 -20.99 -10.36 -3.02
CA ASN A 91 -20.79 -11.32 -4.07
C ASN A 91 -20.65 -12.72 -3.46
N GLU A 92 -21.21 -13.71 -4.15
CA GLU A 92 -21.13 -15.12 -3.80
C GLU A 92 -20.24 -15.81 -4.84
N GLN A 93 -19.22 -16.53 -4.38
CA GLN A 93 -18.20 -17.13 -5.24
C GLN A 93 -18.07 -18.62 -4.95
N SER A 94 -18.37 -19.43 -5.96
CA SER A 94 -18.29 -20.90 -5.90
C SER A 94 -17.03 -21.47 -6.57
N LEU A 95 -16.06 -20.62 -6.93
CA LEU A 95 -14.82 -21.05 -7.57
C LEU A 95 -14.00 -21.92 -6.61
N GLU A 96 -13.65 -23.13 -7.04
CA GLU A 96 -12.84 -24.06 -6.24
C GLU A 96 -11.48 -23.46 -5.86
N ALA A 97 -10.88 -22.68 -6.78
CA ALA A 97 -9.61 -21.99 -6.55
C ALA A 97 -9.67 -20.97 -5.40
N LEU A 98 -10.87 -20.48 -5.05
CA LEU A 98 -11.12 -19.54 -3.96
C LEU A 98 -11.55 -20.23 -2.66
N ASP A 99 -11.51 -21.55 -2.57
CA ASP A 99 -11.78 -22.24 -1.31
C ASP A 99 -10.81 -21.80 -0.20
N TYR A 100 -11.34 -21.45 0.97
CA TYR A 100 -10.54 -20.91 2.06
C TYR A 100 -9.46 -21.86 2.55
N LYS A 101 -9.77 -23.17 2.67
CA LYS A 101 -8.81 -24.17 3.16
C LYS A 101 -7.67 -24.35 2.15
N ILE A 102 -8.02 -24.47 0.87
CA ILE A 102 -7.04 -24.58 -0.23
C ILE A 102 -6.14 -23.34 -0.29
N LEU A 103 -6.73 -22.13 -0.20
CA LEU A 103 -5.97 -20.88 -0.16
C LEU A 103 -5.03 -20.84 1.04
N ARG A 104 -5.53 -21.19 2.23
CA ARG A 104 -4.74 -21.17 3.48
C ARG A 104 -3.56 -22.13 3.42
N GLU A 105 -3.77 -23.37 2.97
CA GLU A 105 -2.71 -24.38 2.82
C GLU A 105 -1.64 -23.92 1.82
N ALA A 106 -2.04 -23.27 0.74
CA ALA A 106 -1.13 -22.68 -0.25
C ALA A 106 -0.46 -21.37 0.19
N GLY A 107 -0.80 -20.80 1.35
CA GLY A 107 -0.24 -19.54 1.85
C GLY A 107 -0.88 -18.27 1.27
N PHE A 108 -2.13 -18.36 0.81
CA PHE A 108 -2.91 -17.30 0.17
C PHE A 108 -2.17 -16.69 -1.05
N PRO A 109 -1.86 -17.50 -2.08
CA PRO A 109 -1.13 -17.05 -3.27
C PRO A 109 -1.91 -15.97 -4.03
N PRO A 110 -1.32 -14.78 -4.28
CA PRO A 110 -1.98 -13.76 -5.07
C PRO A 110 -2.40 -14.21 -6.48
N SER A 111 -1.68 -15.18 -7.07
CA SER A 111 -2.04 -15.82 -8.35
C SER A 111 -3.37 -16.57 -8.34
N ARG A 112 -3.91 -16.91 -7.16
CA ARG A 112 -5.26 -17.49 -6.99
C ARG A 112 -6.29 -16.46 -6.51
N LEU A 113 -5.94 -15.18 -6.49
CA LEU A 113 -6.81 -14.07 -6.09
C LEU A 113 -7.09 -13.20 -7.33
N PRO A 114 -7.97 -13.67 -8.24
CA PRO A 114 -8.28 -13.00 -9.50
C PRO A 114 -8.78 -11.57 -9.30
N ALA A 115 -8.11 -10.61 -9.93
CA ALA A 115 -8.39 -9.18 -9.76
C ALA A 115 -9.74 -8.78 -10.34
N ASP A 116 -10.16 -9.41 -11.45
CA ASP A 116 -11.44 -9.20 -12.12
C ASP A 116 -12.63 -9.65 -11.28
N ILE A 117 -12.52 -10.82 -10.65
CA ILE A 117 -13.59 -11.42 -9.86
C ILE A 117 -13.72 -10.77 -8.47
N LEU A 118 -12.58 -10.39 -7.88
CA LEU A 118 -12.53 -9.78 -6.55
C LEU A 118 -12.61 -8.24 -6.60
N CYS A 119 -12.74 -7.64 -7.78
CA CYS A 119 -12.99 -6.20 -7.92
C CYS A 119 -14.38 -5.85 -7.36
N PRO A 120 -14.51 -4.79 -6.55
CA PRO A 120 -15.81 -4.29 -6.15
C PRO A 120 -16.66 -3.93 -7.37
N THR A 121 -17.90 -4.42 -7.41
CA THR A 121 -18.83 -4.21 -8.53
C THR A 121 -19.03 -2.73 -8.86
N ALA A 122 -18.96 -1.85 -7.85
CA ALA A 122 -19.03 -0.39 -8.01
C ALA A 122 -17.91 0.21 -8.89
N LEU A 123 -16.82 -0.53 -9.10
CA LEU A 123 -15.67 -0.12 -9.90
C LEU A 123 -15.58 -0.87 -11.24
N ILE A 124 -16.20 -2.04 -11.40
CA ILE A 124 -16.08 -2.79 -12.65
C ILE A 124 -16.59 -1.96 -13.83
N SER A 125 -15.72 -1.73 -14.82
CA SER A 125 -16.00 -0.94 -16.03
C SER A 125 -16.55 0.47 -15.72
N HIS A 126 -16.16 1.07 -14.59
CA HIS A 126 -16.67 2.38 -14.19
C HIS A 126 -16.40 3.43 -15.29
N PRO A 127 -17.38 4.26 -15.67
CA PRO A 127 -17.29 5.11 -16.85
C PRO A 127 -16.22 6.21 -16.76
N GLY A 128 -15.75 6.53 -15.55
CA GLY A 128 -14.66 7.48 -15.31
C GLY A 128 -13.25 6.87 -15.22
N MET A 129 -13.11 5.54 -15.22
CA MET A 129 -11.81 4.87 -15.07
C MET A 129 -11.22 4.46 -16.41
N ASP A 130 -9.89 4.44 -16.50
CA ASP A 130 -9.14 4.04 -17.71
C ASP A 130 -9.12 2.52 -17.92
N ASP A 131 -9.15 1.76 -16.83
CA ASP A 131 -9.06 0.31 -16.79
C ASP A 131 -10.34 -0.35 -16.25
N GLN A 132 -10.60 -1.58 -16.68
CA GLN A 132 -11.82 -2.33 -16.36
C GLN A 132 -11.95 -2.68 -14.87
N TYR A 133 -10.82 -2.90 -14.17
CA TYR A 133 -10.81 -3.42 -12.80
C TYR A 133 -9.99 -2.54 -11.84
N ALA A 134 -9.80 -1.27 -12.18
CA ALA A 134 -9.06 -0.29 -11.38
C ALA A 134 -7.59 -0.70 -11.10
N GLU A 135 -6.94 -1.36 -12.07
CA GLU A 135 -5.62 -1.95 -11.87
C GLU A 135 -4.45 -0.99 -12.11
N VAL A 136 -4.68 -0.02 -13.00
CA VAL A 136 -3.66 0.87 -13.55
C VAL A 136 -3.84 2.31 -13.04
N LEU A 137 -2.95 3.19 -13.50
CA LEU A 137 -3.03 4.62 -13.21
C LEU A 137 -4.30 5.25 -13.82
N THR A 138 -5.03 6.00 -13.01
CA THR A 138 -6.19 6.78 -13.42
C THR A 138 -5.76 8.15 -13.92
N THR A 139 -5.98 8.41 -15.20
CA THR A 139 -5.61 9.65 -15.88
C THR A 139 -6.62 10.77 -15.67
N PHE A 140 -7.86 10.41 -15.31
CA PHE A 140 -9.03 11.29 -15.29
C PHE A 140 -9.39 11.89 -16.67
N ALA A 141 -8.82 11.39 -17.77
CA ALA A 141 -9.07 11.90 -19.12
C ALA A 141 -10.55 11.77 -19.56
N LYS A 142 -11.30 10.85 -18.94
CA LYS A 142 -12.74 10.66 -19.20
C LYS A 142 -13.63 11.74 -18.58
N GLY A 143 -13.07 12.64 -17.75
CA GLY A 143 -13.79 13.78 -17.18
C GLY A 143 -14.98 13.44 -16.29
N LYS A 144 -15.06 12.20 -15.79
CA LYS A 144 -16.15 11.74 -14.91
C LYS A 144 -15.61 11.49 -13.49
N PRO A 145 -16.37 11.85 -12.44
CA PRO A 145 -15.99 11.54 -11.07
C PRO A 145 -15.86 10.04 -10.86
N ILE A 146 -14.96 9.60 -9.98
CA ILE A 146 -14.74 8.18 -9.63
C ILE A 146 -14.81 7.97 -8.12
N PRO A 147 -15.29 6.83 -7.61
CA PRO A 147 -15.46 6.62 -6.17
C PRO A 147 -14.15 6.76 -5.37
N VAL A 148 -14.20 7.39 -4.20
CA VAL A 148 -13.03 7.45 -3.29
C VAL A 148 -12.72 6.08 -2.71
N PHE A 149 -13.75 5.36 -2.29
CA PHE A 149 -13.67 4.06 -1.64
C PHE A 149 -14.77 3.14 -2.17
N ALA A 150 -14.44 1.87 -2.35
CA ALA A 150 -15.40 0.81 -2.61
C ALA A 150 -14.98 -0.47 -1.86
N ALA A 151 -15.96 -1.22 -1.37
CA ALA A 151 -15.77 -2.50 -0.71
C ALA A 151 -16.77 -3.55 -1.20
N GLN A 152 -16.32 -4.81 -1.21
CA GLN A 152 -17.14 -5.95 -1.59
C GLN A 152 -16.88 -7.12 -0.64
N LEU A 153 -17.95 -7.70 -0.11
CA LEU A 153 -17.89 -8.98 0.59
C LEU A 153 -17.96 -10.09 -0.46
N ASN A 154 -16.95 -10.95 -0.51
CA ASN A 154 -16.96 -12.13 -1.37
C ASN A 154 -17.04 -13.35 -0.47
N PHE A 155 -18.23 -13.94 -0.37
CA PHE A 155 -18.42 -15.20 0.33
C PHE A 155 -17.90 -16.34 -0.53
N ILE A 156 -16.98 -17.11 0.03
CA ILE A 156 -16.32 -18.25 -0.62
C ILE A 156 -16.60 -19.52 0.20
N ARG A 157 -16.26 -20.70 -0.32
CA ARG A 157 -16.38 -21.93 0.46
C ARG A 157 -15.47 -21.86 1.70
N GLY A 158 -16.07 -21.92 2.88
CA GLY A 158 -15.39 -21.87 4.18
C GLY A 158 -14.77 -20.52 4.56
N GLY A 159 -15.07 -19.44 3.85
CA GLY A 159 -14.42 -18.14 4.09
C GLY A 159 -15.18 -16.91 3.61
N LEU A 160 -14.60 -15.76 3.92
CA LEU A 160 -15.03 -14.44 3.49
C LEU A 160 -13.80 -13.64 3.07
N ILE A 161 -13.83 -13.04 1.87
CA ILE A 161 -12.83 -12.07 1.42
C ILE A 161 -13.47 -10.69 1.35
N ILE A 162 -13.01 -9.76 2.16
CA ILE A 162 -13.38 -8.34 2.06
C ILE A 162 -12.41 -7.67 1.08
N SER A 163 -12.88 -7.38 -0.12
CA SER A 163 -12.15 -6.56 -1.08
C SER A 163 -12.38 -5.10 -0.76
N THR A 164 -11.32 -4.30 -0.68
CA THR A 164 -11.41 -2.85 -0.54
C THR A 164 -10.51 -2.16 -1.53
N HIS A 165 -11.03 -1.11 -2.17
CA HIS A 165 -10.31 -0.26 -3.11
C HIS A 165 -10.42 1.18 -2.63
N THR A 166 -9.27 1.82 -2.39
CA THR A 166 -9.22 3.20 -1.90
C THR A 166 -8.34 4.04 -2.83
N HIS A 167 -8.85 5.17 -3.32
CA HIS A 167 -8.10 6.01 -4.24
C HIS A 167 -6.96 6.73 -3.52
N HIS A 168 -5.72 6.51 -3.98
CA HIS A 168 -4.51 6.90 -3.26
C HIS A 168 -4.34 8.42 -3.14
N SER A 169 -4.85 9.21 -4.09
CA SER A 169 -4.87 10.69 -3.97
C SER A 169 -5.69 11.19 -2.78
N VAL A 170 -6.52 10.35 -2.15
CA VAL A 170 -7.35 10.74 -1.00
C VAL A 170 -6.86 10.09 0.30
N VAL A 171 -6.28 8.90 0.24
CA VAL A 171 -5.89 8.13 1.44
C VAL A 171 -4.56 7.41 1.18
N ASP A 172 -3.60 7.52 2.09
CA ASP A 172 -2.36 6.75 2.04
C ASP A 172 -2.47 5.41 2.81
N GLY A 173 -1.40 4.60 2.81
CA GLY A 173 -1.39 3.30 3.49
C GLY A 173 -1.70 3.39 4.98
N THR A 174 -1.24 4.42 5.69
CA THR A 174 -1.55 4.62 7.12
C THR A 174 -3.01 5.04 7.31
N GLY A 175 -3.56 5.85 6.40
CA GLY A 175 -4.99 6.15 6.35
C GLY A 175 -5.84 4.90 6.13
N ILE A 176 -5.42 3.98 5.25
CA ILE A 176 -6.12 2.70 5.05
C ILE A 176 -6.07 1.84 6.33
N ALA A 177 -4.93 1.77 7.01
CA ALA A 177 -4.83 1.10 8.31
C ALA A 177 -5.83 1.68 9.33
N LYS A 178 -5.98 3.02 9.35
CA LYS A 178 -6.96 3.69 10.22
C LYS A 178 -8.41 3.37 9.83
N ILE A 179 -8.73 3.30 8.54
CA ILE A 179 -10.06 2.86 8.06
C ILE A 179 -10.40 1.48 8.61
N TYR A 180 -9.47 0.51 8.54
CA TYR A 180 -9.70 -0.84 9.07
C TYR A 180 -9.82 -0.88 10.58
N SER A 181 -9.00 -0.11 11.28
CA SER A 181 -9.06 -0.02 12.74
C SER A 181 -10.41 0.55 13.21
N VAL A 182 -10.90 1.60 12.56
CA VAL A 182 -12.20 2.22 12.86
C VAL A 182 -13.36 1.31 12.45
N TRP A 183 -13.33 0.76 11.24
CA TRP A 183 -14.40 -0.13 10.74
C TRP A 183 -14.52 -1.40 11.57
N SER A 184 -13.41 -2.07 11.85
CA SER A 184 -13.40 -3.23 12.76
C SER A 184 -13.88 -2.83 14.16
N GLY A 185 -13.48 -1.66 14.67
CA GLY A 185 -13.94 -1.10 15.94
C GLY A 185 -15.47 -0.98 16.02
N TRP A 186 -16.09 -0.39 15.00
CA TRP A 186 -17.54 -0.27 14.94
C TRP A 186 -18.25 -1.60 14.73
N THR A 187 -17.65 -2.51 13.97
CA THR A 187 -18.15 -3.88 13.77
C THR A 187 -18.21 -4.63 15.12
N ARG A 188 -17.17 -4.51 15.96
CA ARG A 188 -17.15 -5.10 17.31
C ARG A 188 -18.19 -4.49 18.25
N SER A 189 -18.49 -3.20 18.10
CA SER A 189 -19.47 -2.49 18.95
C SER A 189 -20.93 -2.86 18.66
N TRP A 190 -21.21 -3.66 17.63
CA TRP A 190 -22.57 -4.06 17.26
C TRP A 190 -23.35 -4.71 18.41
N ASN A 191 -22.76 -5.70 19.07
CA ASN A 191 -23.40 -6.40 20.19
C ASN A 191 -23.68 -5.48 21.39
N ASN A 192 -22.93 -4.39 21.51
CA ASN A 192 -23.12 -3.35 22.53
C ASN A 192 -24.12 -2.28 22.08
N LYS A 193 -25.06 -2.64 21.19
CA LYS A 193 -26.09 -1.75 20.62
C LYS A 193 -25.46 -0.51 19.99
N LEU A 194 -24.59 -0.73 19.01
CA LEU A 194 -23.89 0.29 18.23
C LEU A 194 -24.64 1.62 18.17
N ILE A 195 -24.04 2.65 18.77
CA ILE A 195 -24.49 4.03 18.67
C ILE A 195 -23.70 4.65 17.54
N TYR A 196 -24.38 5.03 16.45
CA TYR A 196 -23.74 5.68 15.32
C TYR A 196 -23.12 7.01 15.74
N PRO A 197 -21.88 7.31 15.35
CA PRO A 197 -21.29 8.60 15.62
C PRO A 197 -22.04 9.70 14.85
N GLU A 198 -22.02 10.92 15.39
CA GLU A 198 -22.41 12.09 14.62
C GLU A 198 -21.51 12.25 13.41
N GLN A 199 -22.07 12.76 12.31
CA GLN A 199 -21.28 12.96 11.11
C GLN A 199 -20.36 14.16 11.28
N VAL A 200 -19.07 13.97 10.99
CA VAL A 200 -18.08 15.04 11.17
C VAL A 200 -18.34 16.20 10.20
N HIS A 201 -18.23 17.43 10.72
CA HIS A 201 -18.50 18.64 9.95
C HIS A 201 -17.43 18.87 8.86
N PRO A 202 -17.81 19.28 7.63
CA PRO A 202 -16.86 19.51 6.53
C PRO A 202 -15.70 20.46 6.85
N ALA A 203 -15.94 21.48 7.67
CA ALA A 203 -14.91 22.44 8.07
C ALA A 203 -13.75 21.79 8.86
N VAL A 204 -14.05 20.80 9.71
CA VAL A 204 -13.04 20.07 10.49
C VAL A 204 -12.19 19.19 9.57
N LEU A 205 -12.82 18.53 8.61
CA LEU A 205 -12.11 17.66 7.65
C LEU A 205 -11.19 18.47 6.73
N ASN A 206 -11.65 19.64 6.27
CA ASN A 206 -10.83 20.55 5.46
C ASN A 206 -9.69 21.18 6.27
N SER A 207 -9.91 21.56 7.53
CA SER A 207 -8.84 22.12 8.37
C SER A 207 -7.74 21.09 8.61
N HIS A 208 -8.09 19.84 8.90
CA HIS A 208 -7.10 18.75 9.01
C HIS A 208 -6.31 18.54 7.72
N ARG A 209 -6.94 18.73 6.55
CA ARG A 209 -6.29 18.56 5.25
C ARG A 209 -5.33 19.70 4.92
N SER A 210 -5.73 20.95 5.16
CA SER A 210 -4.94 22.13 4.82
C SER A 210 -3.74 22.36 5.74
N VAL A 211 -3.71 21.74 6.91
CA VAL A 211 -2.61 21.84 7.88
C VAL A 211 -1.24 21.53 7.26
N LEU A 212 -1.14 20.54 6.37
CA LEU A 212 0.13 20.21 5.71
C LEU A 212 0.61 21.32 4.79
N ASP A 213 -0.30 22.02 4.10
CA ASP A 213 0.06 23.12 3.22
C ASP A 213 0.57 24.32 4.04
N HIS A 214 0.00 24.56 5.22
CA HIS A 214 0.48 25.60 6.15
C HIS A 214 1.85 25.27 6.75
N LEU A 215 2.15 24.00 6.97
CA LEU A 215 3.44 23.54 7.53
C LEU A 215 4.64 23.90 6.64
N ALA A 216 4.39 24.15 5.36
CA ALA A 216 5.41 24.48 4.36
C ALA A 216 5.74 25.99 4.24
N ALA A 217 4.91 26.87 4.82
CA ALA A 217 4.92 28.30 4.49
C ALA A 217 6.26 29.02 4.75
N ASP A 218 6.97 28.63 5.80
CA ASP A 218 8.25 29.18 6.25
C ASP A 218 9.43 28.20 6.07
N ALA A 219 9.23 27.12 5.29
CA ALA A 219 10.26 26.13 5.05
C ALA A 219 11.44 26.69 4.22
N LYS A 220 12.61 26.08 4.35
CA LYS A 220 13.76 26.41 3.50
C LYS A 220 13.73 25.58 2.21
N PRO A 221 13.96 26.18 1.03
CA PRO A 221 14.08 25.45 -0.22
C PRO A 221 15.17 24.38 -0.16
N MET A 222 14.91 23.21 -0.73
CA MET A 222 15.89 22.15 -0.94
C MET A 222 15.78 21.59 -2.34
N LYS A 223 16.88 21.05 -2.88
CA LYS A 223 16.82 20.27 -4.11
C LYS A 223 16.05 18.98 -3.84
N LEU A 224 15.29 18.56 -4.85
CA LEU A 224 14.47 17.35 -4.81
C LEU A 224 14.99 16.31 -5.83
N PRO A 225 16.19 15.74 -5.62
CA PRO A 225 16.77 14.76 -6.55
C PRO A 225 15.92 13.48 -6.71
N GLU A 226 15.03 13.21 -5.75
CA GLU A 226 14.09 12.09 -5.76
C GLU A 226 12.97 12.23 -6.79
N PHE A 227 12.76 13.41 -7.38
CA PHE A 227 11.72 13.65 -8.37
C PHE A 227 12.31 14.08 -9.71
N ARG A 228 11.63 13.71 -10.79
CA ARG A 228 11.89 14.17 -12.16
C ARG A 228 10.59 14.46 -12.89
N SER A 229 10.67 15.24 -13.96
CA SER A 229 9.58 15.40 -14.93
C SER A 229 9.37 14.07 -15.67
N PRO A 230 8.15 13.75 -16.17
CA PRO A 230 7.91 12.49 -16.87
C PRO A 230 8.65 12.44 -18.21
N ASN A 231 9.01 13.61 -18.73
CA ASN A 231 9.75 13.78 -19.98
C ASN A 231 11.27 13.80 -19.79
N ASP A 232 11.76 13.78 -18.54
CA ASP A 232 13.19 13.71 -18.28
C ASP A 232 13.69 12.32 -18.70
N PRO A 233 14.86 12.23 -19.38
CA PRO A 233 15.38 10.95 -19.85
C PRO A 233 15.68 10.02 -18.68
N GLY A 234 15.12 8.82 -18.75
CA GLY A 234 15.45 7.72 -17.84
C GLY A 234 16.67 6.91 -18.30
N ASN A 235 16.98 5.86 -17.56
CA ASN A 235 17.95 4.85 -17.99
C ASN A 235 17.50 4.16 -19.29
N ALA A 236 18.48 3.72 -20.09
CA ALA A 236 18.20 2.83 -21.21
C ALA A 236 17.56 1.52 -20.72
N PRO A 237 16.65 0.90 -21.49
CA PRO A 237 16.10 -0.39 -21.13
C PRO A 237 17.20 -1.45 -20.99
N MET A 238 17.10 -2.30 -19.96
CA MET A 238 18.07 -3.37 -19.72
C MET A 238 17.90 -4.54 -20.69
N ARG A 239 16.69 -4.72 -21.25
CA ARG A 239 16.31 -5.91 -22.03
C ARG A 239 15.53 -5.51 -23.27
N ASN A 240 15.68 -6.29 -24.33
CA ASN A 240 14.90 -6.13 -25.56
C ASN A 240 13.56 -6.87 -25.44
N PRO A 241 12.42 -6.24 -25.76
CA PRO A 241 11.13 -6.94 -25.84
C PRO A 241 11.07 -7.97 -26.99
N PRO A 242 10.24 -9.03 -26.86
CA PRO A 242 9.48 -9.39 -25.67
C PRO A 242 10.35 -10.11 -24.64
N TYR A 243 10.10 -9.85 -23.36
CA TYR A 243 10.62 -10.64 -22.23
C TYR A 243 9.47 -10.99 -21.29
N ARG A 244 9.62 -12.05 -20.52
CA ARG A 244 8.59 -12.55 -19.62
C ARG A 244 8.86 -12.08 -18.20
N LEU A 245 7.80 -11.76 -17.49
CA LEU A 245 7.85 -11.42 -16.08
C LEU A 245 7.38 -12.62 -15.25
N SER A 246 7.93 -12.76 -14.05
CA SER A 246 7.52 -13.71 -13.04
C SER A 246 7.30 -12.98 -11.72
N ALA A 247 6.11 -13.16 -11.13
CA ALA A 247 5.77 -12.66 -9.80
C ALA A 247 5.82 -13.78 -8.76
N LYS A 248 6.43 -13.53 -7.60
CA LYS A 248 6.51 -14.44 -6.46
C LYS A 248 6.27 -13.70 -5.16
N LEU A 249 5.67 -14.36 -4.20
CA LEU A 249 5.55 -13.91 -2.81
C LEU A 249 6.65 -14.60 -1.99
N LEU A 250 7.64 -13.80 -1.58
CA LEU A 250 8.80 -14.25 -0.81
C LEU A 250 8.49 -14.13 0.69
N VAL A 251 8.70 -15.22 1.43
CA VAL A 251 8.45 -15.26 2.88
C VAL A 251 9.76 -15.36 3.64
N PHE A 252 10.10 -14.32 4.39
CA PHE A 252 11.32 -14.19 5.18
C PHE A 252 11.02 -14.39 6.68
N PRO A 253 11.68 -15.32 7.37
CA PRO A 253 11.52 -15.46 8.82
C PRO A 253 11.95 -14.19 9.55
N ALA A 254 11.12 -13.72 10.49
CA ALA A 254 11.43 -12.50 11.24
C ALA A 254 12.70 -12.65 12.10
N ALA A 255 12.93 -13.82 12.69
CA ALA A 255 14.15 -14.13 13.44
C ALA A 255 15.41 -14.00 12.57
N THR A 256 15.42 -14.59 11.38
CA THR A 256 16.54 -14.51 10.43
C THR A 256 16.85 -13.07 10.01
N ILE A 257 15.83 -12.25 9.78
CA ILE A 257 16.03 -10.82 9.46
C ILE A 257 16.51 -10.03 10.68
N ALA A 258 16.06 -10.37 11.90
CA ALA A 258 16.56 -9.76 13.12
C ALA A 258 18.04 -10.10 13.37
N GLU A 259 18.45 -11.34 13.14
CA GLU A 259 19.85 -11.78 13.22
C GLU A 259 20.73 -11.06 12.19
N LEU A 260 20.25 -10.89 10.95
CA LEU A 260 20.93 -10.09 9.94
C LEU A 260 21.08 -8.63 10.38
N ALA A 261 20.02 -8.03 10.92
CA ALA A 261 20.07 -6.66 11.42
C ALA A 261 21.05 -6.48 12.58
N ALA A 262 21.10 -7.44 13.51
CA ALA A 262 22.06 -7.46 14.60
C ALA A 262 23.51 -7.60 14.08
N SER A 263 23.74 -8.51 13.14
CA SER A 263 25.05 -8.71 12.51
C SER A 263 25.52 -7.46 11.77
N LEU A 264 24.66 -6.86 10.95
CA LEU A 264 24.93 -5.60 10.25
C LEU A 264 25.21 -4.47 11.24
N SER A 265 24.50 -4.42 12.37
CA SER A 265 24.75 -3.41 13.40
C SER A 265 26.13 -3.57 14.04
N ALA A 266 26.54 -4.81 14.31
CA ALA A 266 27.86 -5.12 14.85
C ALA A 266 28.97 -4.77 13.84
N THR A 267 28.80 -5.14 12.56
CA THR A 267 29.77 -4.85 11.49
C THR A 267 29.94 -3.35 11.24
N THR A 268 28.83 -2.60 11.21
CA THR A 268 28.85 -1.17 10.84
C THR A 268 29.07 -0.23 12.03
N ASN A 269 28.96 -0.74 13.27
CA ASN A 269 28.89 0.05 14.50
C ASN A 269 27.79 1.13 14.46
N VAL A 270 26.71 0.88 13.73
CA VAL A 270 25.53 1.74 13.59
C VAL A 270 24.29 0.87 13.80
N ARG A 271 23.26 1.39 14.48
CA ARG A 271 22.02 0.63 14.66
C ARG A 271 21.29 0.44 13.32
N ILE A 272 21.28 -0.78 12.82
CA ILE A 272 20.54 -1.20 11.63
C ILE A 272 19.23 -1.86 12.05
N SER A 273 18.10 -1.38 11.52
CA SER A 273 16.78 -1.97 11.79
C SER A 273 16.53 -3.22 10.93
N SER A 274 15.61 -4.11 11.36
CA SER A 274 15.16 -5.25 10.54
C SER A 274 14.62 -4.82 9.18
N PHE A 275 13.92 -3.68 9.11
CA PHE A 275 13.47 -3.09 7.85
C PHE A 275 14.65 -2.73 6.95
N THR A 276 15.64 -2.01 7.47
CA THR A 276 16.85 -1.61 6.73
C THR A 276 17.64 -2.84 6.25
N ALA A 277 17.81 -3.84 7.11
CA ALA A 277 18.49 -5.09 6.79
C ALA A 277 17.79 -5.85 5.65
N LEU A 278 16.46 -5.99 5.73
CA LEU A 278 15.66 -6.65 4.71
C LEU A 278 15.72 -5.90 3.37
N CYS A 279 15.57 -4.57 3.39
CA CYS A 279 15.70 -3.74 2.19
C CYS A 279 17.08 -3.88 1.54
N ALA A 280 18.16 -3.85 2.33
CA ALA A 280 19.52 -4.02 1.83
C ALA A 280 19.72 -5.40 1.19
N LEU A 281 19.30 -6.46 1.87
CA LEU A 281 19.39 -7.84 1.38
C LEU A 281 18.68 -8.00 0.03
N VAL A 282 17.39 -7.62 -0.03
CA VAL A 282 16.58 -7.80 -1.24
C VAL A 282 17.11 -6.93 -2.38
N TRP A 283 17.48 -5.67 -2.11
CA TRP A 283 18.05 -4.79 -3.12
C TRP A 283 19.34 -5.36 -3.71
N CYS A 284 20.29 -5.78 -2.87
CA CYS A 284 21.54 -6.39 -3.35
C CYS A 284 21.30 -7.68 -4.14
N GLN A 285 20.35 -8.54 -3.73
CA GLN A 285 20.05 -9.77 -4.47
C GLN A 285 19.48 -9.48 -5.86
N VAL A 286 18.50 -8.57 -5.94
CA VAL A 286 17.87 -8.20 -7.22
C VAL A 286 18.85 -7.48 -8.14
N THR A 287 19.66 -6.56 -7.60
CA THR A 287 20.69 -5.88 -8.41
C THR A 287 21.74 -6.86 -8.91
N ASN A 288 22.13 -7.87 -8.11
CA ASN A 288 23.01 -8.94 -8.60
C ASN A 288 22.38 -9.76 -9.71
N ALA A 289 21.10 -10.11 -9.61
CA ALA A 289 20.39 -10.81 -10.67
C ALA A 289 20.33 -10.01 -11.99
N ARG A 290 20.30 -8.68 -11.90
CA ARG A 290 20.28 -7.72 -13.02
C ARG A 290 21.67 -7.35 -13.56
N ARG A 291 22.75 -7.67 -12.83
CA ARG A 291 24.10 -7.11 -13.03
C ARG A 291 24.60 -7.22 -14.47
N GLU A 292 24.46 -8.38 -15.11
CA GLU A 292 24.91 -8.59 -16.49
C GLU A 292 24.14 -7.69 -17.48
N ALA A 293 22.81 -7.63 -17.35
CA ALA A 293 21.97 -6.79 -18.19
C ALA A 293 22.27 -5.30 -17.99
N MET A 294 22.50 -4.87 -16.75
CA MET A 294 22.94 -3.51 -16.44
C MET A 294 24.27 -3.16 -17.12
N ILE A 295 25.28 -4.02 -17.01
CA ILE A 295 26.59 -3.80 -17.64
C ILE A 295 26.45 -3.70 -19.16
N LYS A 296 25.68 -4.61 -19.77
CA LYS A 296 25.44 -4.63 -21.22
C LYS A 296 24.76 -3.35 -21.72
N SER A 297 23.84 -2.78 -20.93
CA SER A 297 23.16 -1.52 -21.25
C SER A 297 23.93 -0.28 -20.79
N GLY A 298 25.17 -0.42 -20.31
CA GLY A 298 26.01 0.71 -19.87
C GLY A 298 25.53 1.38 -18.57
N ILE A 299 24.73 0.69 -17.77
CA ILE A 299 24.15 1.20 -16.52
C ILE A 299 25.09 0.91 -15.36
N GLY A 300 25.69 1.96 -14.80
CA GLY A 300 26.68 1.87 -13.71
C GLY A 300 26.13 2.05 -12.30
N LYS A 301 24.82 2.27 -12.12
CA LYS A 301 24.20 2.54 -10.80
C LYS A 301 22.81 1.91 -10.68
N THR A 302 22.37 1.70 -9.46
CA THR A 302 21.00 1.30 -9.11
C THR A 302 20.48 2.24 -8.03
N THR A 303 19.17 2.45 -7.98
CA THR A 303 18.49 3.31 -7.03
C THR A 303 17.37 2.56 -6.35
N LEU A 304 17.29 2.70 -5.03
CA LEU A 304 16.20 2.22 -4.20
C LEU A 304 15.30 3.37 -3.78
N GLY A 305 14.04 3.33 -4.21
CA GLY A 305 13.00 4.21 -3.71
C GLY A 305 12.33 3.66 -2.46
N ILE A 306 12.03 4.51 -1.48
CA ILE A 306 11.30 4.13 -0.26
C ILE A 306 10.19 5.14 0.01
N ALA A 307 8.96 4.67 0.24
CA ALA A 307 7.90 5.51 0.78
C ALA A 307 8.10 5.74 2.29
N VAL A 308 8.07 7.00 2.75
CA VAL A 308 8.26 7.36 4.16
C VAL A 308 7.01 8.05 4.70
N ASP A 309 6.47 7.55 5.81
CA ASP A 309 5.40 8.21 6.56
C ASP A 309 5.98 9.30 7.47
N HIS A 310 5.43 10.52 7.37
CA HIS A 310 5.86 11.70 8.10
C HIS A 310 4.97 12.04 9.29
N ARG A 311 3.89 11.29 9.58
CA ARG A 311 3.00 11.57 10.72
C ARG A 311 3.75 11.71 12.05
N LYS A 312 4.73 10.84 12.32
CA LYS A 312 5.57 10.93 13.54
C LYS A 312 6.45 12.19 13.60
N ARG A 313 6.81 12.75 12.45
CA ARG A 313 7.62 13.98 12.34
C ARG A 313 6.76 15.23 12.44
N VAL A 314 5.56 15.17 11.90
CA VAL A 314 4.54 16.23 11.99
C VAL A 314 3.95 16.31 13.41
N GLY A 315 3.81 15.17 14.08
CA GLY A 315 3.32 15.10 15.47
C GLY A 315 1.86 15.50 15.58
N GLN A 316 1.50 16.16 16.69
CA GLN A 316 0.12 16.53 17.05
C GLN A 316 -0.51 17.59 16.14
N VAL A 317 0.24 18.11 15.17
CA VAL A 317 -0.28 19.01 14.13
C VAL A 317 -1.34 18.28 13.28
N LEU A 318 -1.18 16.97 13.07
CA LEU A 318 -2.23 16.12 12.47
C LEU A 318 -3.00 15.37 13.56
N PRO A 319 -4.32 15.20 13.41
CA PRO A 319 -5.09 14.35 14.31
C PRO A 319 -4.69 12.87 14.13
N ASP A 320 -4.85 12.09 15.19
CA ASP A 320 -4.51 10.65 15.22
C ASP A 320 -5.29 9.81 14.20
N ASP A 321 -6.41 10.31 13.71
CA ASP A 321 -7.27 9.68 12.71
C ASP A 321 -7.19 10.35 11.33
N TYR A 322 -6.13 11.12 11.05
CA TYR A 322 -5.86 11.69 9.73
C TYR A 322 -5.67 10.61 8.65
N LEU A 323 -6.62 10.57 7.71
CA LEU A 323 -6.63 9.58 6.62
C LEU A 323 -5.82 10.02 5.38
N GLY A 324 -5.53 11.31 5.22
CA GLY A 324 -4.92 11.84 3.99
C GLY A 324 -3.48 11.42 3.76
N ASN A 325 -2.88 11.87 2.65
CA ASN A 325 -1.47 11.57 2.41
C ASN A 325 -0.59 12.38 3.36
N CYS A 326 0.29 11.70 4.09
CA CYS A 326 1.39 12.28 4.84
C CYS A 326 2.69 11.49 4.58
N ALA A 327 2.83 10.99 3.35
CA ALA A 327 3.97 10.21 2.92
C ALA A 327 4.51 10.71 1.58
N ASN A 328 5.82 10.67 1.41
CA ASN A 328 6.45 10.87 0.11
C ASN A 328 7.62 9.89 -0.09
N GLY A 329 8.06 9.76 -1.34
CA GLY A 329 9.21 8.92 -1.66
C GLY A 329 10.52 9.62 -1.34
N MET A 330 11.51 8.84 -0.90
CA MET A 330 12.93 9.17 -0.92
C MET A 330 13.65 8.18 -1.85
N ILE A 331 14.84 8.55 -2.32
CA ILE A 331 15.68 7.65 -3.12
C ILE A 331 17.08 7.53 -2.51
N ILE A 332 17.71 6.37 -2.69
CA ILE A 332 19.10 6.10 -2.34
C ILE A 332 19.75 5.45 -3.56
N SER A 333 20.85 6.00 -4.07
CA SER A 333 21.60 5.39 -5.20
C SER A 333 22.91 4.80 -4.73
N LEU A 334 23.29 3.67 -5.32
CA LEU A 334 24.60 3.04 -5.18
C LEU A 334 25.18 2.75 -6.56
N GLN A 335 26.49 2.88 -6.68
CA GLN A 335 27.21 2.40 -7.86
C GLN A 335 27.15 0.88 -7.89
N LEU A 336 27.09 0.30 -9.09
CA LEU A 336 27.04 -1.15 -9.26
C LEU A 336 28.29 -1.85 -8.69
N SER A 337 29.42 -1.15 -8.62
CA SER A 337 30.66 -1.59 -7.96
C SER A 337 30.57 -1.69 -6.44
N GLU A 338 29.62 -0.97 -5.80
CA GLU A 338 29.38 -1.01 -4.36
C GLU A 338 28.45 -2.15 -3.95
N ILE A 339 27.74 -2.75 -4.91
CA ILE A 339 26.89 -3.91 -4.67
C ILE A 339 27.79 -5.15 -4.62
N PRO A 340 27.71 -5.98 -3.55
CA PRO A 340 28.55 -7.17 -3.42
C PRO A 340 28.28 -8.18 -4.53
N ALA A 341 29.24 -9.06 -4.84
CA ALA A 341 29.03 -10.16 -5.77
C ALA A 341 28.04 -11.20 -5.19
N ALA A 342 27.36 -11.95 -6.04
CA ALA A 342 26.36 -12.95 -5.63
C ALA A 342 26.91 -14.04 -4.68
N SER A 343 28.20 -14.37 -4.79
CA SER A 343 28.87 -15.32 -3.89
C SER A 343 29.11 -14.78 -2.47
N ASN A 344 28.95 -13.46 -2.28
CA ASN A 344 29.34 -12.74 -1.08
C ASN A 344 28.14 -11.99 -0.48
N MET A 345 27.05 -12.70 -0.18
CA MET A 345 25.79 -12.11 0.32
C MET A 345 25.61 -12.24 1.84
N ASN A 346 26.70 -12.17 2.61
CA ASN A 346 26.67 -12.15 4.08
C ASN A 346 26.62 -10.72 4.63
N ALA A 347 26.50 -10.57 5.95
CA ALA A 347 26.37 -9.26 6.61
C ALA A 347 27.55 -8.32 6.30
N GLU A 348 28.79 -8.81 6.27
CA GLU A 348 29.98 -8.00 6.01
C GLU A 348 29.94 -7.31 4.65
N HIS A 349 29.49 -8.04 3.63
CA HIS A 349 29.45 -7.56 2.25
C HIS A 349 28.21 -6.72 1.92
N ILE A 350 27.09 -6.96 2.61
CA ILE A 350 25.86 -6.15 2.48
C ILE A 350 25.93 -4.86 3.32
N ALA A 351 26.86 -4.78 4.29
CA ALA A 351 27.03 -3.65 5.20
C ALA A 351 27.09 -2.28 4.52
N PRO A 352 27.79 -2.06 3.38
CA PRO A 352 27.80 -0.77 2.71
C PRO A 352 26.40 -0.31 2.28
N ALA A 353 25.59 -1.20 1.71
CA ALA A 353 24.22 -0.89 1.29
C ALA A 353 23.30 -0.61 2.50
N ALA A 354 23.41 -1.42 3.56
CA ALA A 354 22.66 -1.20 4.80
C ALA A 354 23.03 0.14 5.47
N LEU A 355 24.31 0.49 5.48
CA LEU A 355 24.81 1.74 6.05
C LEU A 355 24.35 2.95 5.24
N ALA A 356 24.39 2.87 3.91
CA ALA A 356 23.86 3.90 3.03
C ALA A 356 22.36 4.13 3.29
N LEU A 357 21.58 3.05 3.40
CA LEU A 357 20.16 3.13 3.74
C LEU A 357 19.91 3.76 5.12
N SER A 358 20.65 3.30 6.14
CA SER A 358 20.50 3.84 7.51
C SER A 358 20.83 5.33 7.60
N ARG A 359 21.89 5.77 6.91
CA ARG A 359 22.30 7.18 6.87
C ARG A 359 21.23 8.04 6.20
N ASN A 360 20.80 7.67 4.99
CA ASN A 360 19.81 8.44 4.24
C ASN A 360 18.44 8.46 4.96
N LEU A 361 18.01 7.35 5.57
CA LEU A 361 16.78 7.33 6.38
C LEU A 361 16.89 8.24 7.61
N GLY A 362 18.09 8.36 8.19
CA GLY A 362 18.38 9.24 9.32
C GLY A 362 18.32 10.74 8.98
N GLU A 363 18.56 11.10 7.72
CA GLU A 363 18.45 12.49 7.24
C GLU A 363 17.00 12.94 7.05
N VAL A 364 16.06 11.99 6.93
CA VAL A 364 14.64 12.31 6.78
C VAL A 364 14.09 12.81 8.11
N ASN A 365 14.01 14.13 8.27
CA ASN A 365 13.45 14.82 9.43
C ASN A 365 12.28 15.75 9.03
N LEU A 366 11.79 16.58 9.97
CA LEU A 366 10.68 17.49 9.69
C LEU A 366 11.06 18.57 8.66
N ASP A 367 12.25 19.16 8.75
CA ASP A 367 12.71 20.18 7.80
C ASP A 367 12.88 19.60 6.40
N TRP A 368 13.39 18.36 6.30
CA TRP A 368 13.44 17.62 5.05
C TRP A 368 12.05 17.55 4.43
N PHE A 369 11.02 17.14 5.19
CA PHE A 369 9.64 17.02 4.70
C PHE A 369 9.02 18.37 4.33
N ARG A 370 9.18 19.39 5.17
CA ARG A 370 8.68 20.75 4.95
C ARG A 370 9.24 21.36 3.66
N ALA A 371 10.53 21.13 3.39
CA ALA A 371 11.13 21.56 2.13
C ALA A 371 10.47 20.90 0.91
N ARG A 372 10.08 19.62 1.00
CA ARG A 372 9.35 18.92 -0.08
C ARG A 372 7.99 19.55 -0.28
N LEU A 373 7.23 19.73 0.81
CA LEU A 373 5.92 20.38 0.74
C LEU A 373 6.00 21.77 0.10
N LEU A 374 7.02 22.57 0.43
CA LEU A 374 7.26 23.89 -0.17
C LEU A 374 7.59 23.81 -1.66
N GLU A 375 8.50 22.93 -2.07
CA GLU A 375 8.83 22.80 -3.49
C GLU A 375 7.67 22.26 -4.32
N LEU A 376 6.84 21.40 -3.74
CA LEU A 376 5.59 20.93 -4.34
C LEU A 376 4.56 22.07 -4.44
N SER A 377 4.46 22.94 -3.45
CA SER A 377 3.49 24.06 -3.44
C SER A 377 3.79 25.13 -4.50
N LYS A 378 5.03 25.22 -4.97
CA LYS A 378 5.45 26.15 -6.05
C LYS A 378 5.00 25.70 -7.44
N ARG A 379 4.43 24.51 -7.58
CA ARG A 379 4.12 23.92 -8.88
C ARG A 379 2.67 24.20 -9.28
N GLU A 380 2.50 24.71 -10.49
CA GLU A 380 1.19 24.91 -11.11
C GLU A 380 0.52 23.57 -11.49
N ILE A 381 1.31 22.57 -11.90
CA ILE A 381 0.84 21.24 -12.28
C ILE A 381 1.48 20.20 -11.37
N SER A 382 0.69 19.69 -10.43
CA SER A 382 1.10 18.77 -9.38
C SER A 382 1.36 17.33 -9.85
N THR A 383 0.79 16.92 -10.99
CA THR A 383 0.79 15.52 -11.47
C THR A 383 2.01 15.10 -12.27
N LYS A 384 2.86 16.05 -12.65
CA LYS A 384 3.97 15.77 -13.56
C LYS A 384 5.19 15.21 -12.83
N TRP A 385 5.25 15.23 -11.51
CA TRP A 385 6.43 14.70 -10.83
C TRP A 385 6.27 13.21 -10.58
N ILE A 386 7.26 12.46 -11.06
CA ILE A 386 7.41 11.04 -10.74
C ILE A 386 8.67 10.86 -9.91
N LEU A 387 8.72 9.79 -9.14
CA LEU A 387 9.97 9.39 -8.51
C LEU A 387 11.01 9.14 -9.60
N ASN A 388 12.22 9.63 -9.38
CA ASN A 388 13.36 9.46 -10.26
C ASN A 388 13.90 8.03 -10.15
N LEU A 389 13.09 7.08 -10.63
CA LEU A 389 13.30 5.64 -10.57
C LEU A 389 12.85 5.01 -11.89
N ASP A 390 13.70 4.15 -12.44
CA ASP A 390 13.41 3.30 -13.60
C ASP A 390 13.24 1.85 -13.14
N THR A 391 12.03 1.50 -12.69
CA THR A 391 11.72 0.16 -12.14
C THR A 391 11.40 -0.87 -13.22
N GLN A 392 10.55 -0.50 -14.18
CA GLN A 392 10.16 -1.36 -15.29
C GLN A 392 11.25 -1.39 -16.36
N ASN A 393 11.71 -2.60 -16.73
CA ASN A 393 12.86 -2.84 -17.59
C ASN A 393 14.13 -2.05 -17.21
N GLY A 394 14.25 -1.64 -15.95
CA GLY A 394 15.26 -0.73 -15.47
C GLY A 394 15.96 -1.23 -14.22
N PRO A 395 17.03 -0.53 -13.80
CA PRO A 395 17.93 -0.99 -12.75
C PRO A 395 17.38 -0.81 -11.34
N ASP A 396 16.31 -0.03 -11.19
CA ASP A 396 15.87 0.48 -9.90
C ASP A 396 14.77 -0.39 -9.28
N ILE A 397 14.54 -0.18 -7.99
CA ILE A 397 13.51 -0.89 -7.22
C ILE A 397 12.80 0.13 -6.33
N PHE A 398 11.52 -0.08 -6.08
CA PHE A 398 10.73 0.71 -5.14
C PHE A 398 10.18 -0.17 -4.01
N ILE A 399 10.37 0.24 -2.76
CA ILE A 399 9.82 -0.43 -1.57
C ILE A 399 8.83 0.48 -0.86
N THR A 400 7.69 -0.10 -0.50
CA THR A 400 6.80 0.48 0.51
C THR A 400 6.48 -0.56 1.60
N SER A 401 6.25 -0.10 2.83
CA SER A 401 5.97 -0.98 3.96
C SER A 401 4.52 -0.84 4.40
N TRP A 402 3.75 -1.92 4.26
CA TRP A 402 2.37 -2.05 4.70
C TRP A 402 2.23 -2.89 5.98
N GLN A 403 3.35 -3.16 6.65
CA GLN A 403 3.42 -4.06 7.80
C GLN A 403 2.44 -3.71 8.94
N HIS A 404 1.92 -2.50 8.99
CA HIS A 404 0.98 -2.03 10.02
C HIS A 404 -0.47 -1.89 9.56
N ILE A 405 -0.81 -2.34 8.35
CA ILE A 405 -2.17 -2.21 7.81
C ILE A 405 -3.04 -3.38 8.28
N GLY A 406 -3.79 -3.21 9.36
CA GLY A 406 -4.99 -3.99 9.70
C GLY A 406 -4.84 -5.47 10.06
N ALA A 407 -3.65 -6.06 9.95
CA ALA A 407 -3.43 -7.48 10.27
C ALA A 407 -3.71 -7.82 11.74
N ASP A 408 -3.61 -6.84 12.63
CA ASP A 408 -3.90 -6.98 14.06
C ASP A 408 -5.35 -6.65 14.45
N ASP A 409 -6.14 -6.08 13.54
CA ASP A 409 -7.49 -5.64 13.85
C ASP A 409 -8.43 -6.84 13.95
N ALA A 410 -9.08 -7.00 15.10
CA ALA A 410 -10.10 -8.04 15.30
C ALA A 410 -11.47 -7.50 14.87
N TRP A 411 -12.20 -8.22 14.02
CA TRP A 411 -13.44 -7.67 13.44
C TRP A 411 -14.72 -8.14 14.12
N ALA A 412 -14.68 -9.23 14.89
CA ALA A 412 -15.87 -9.84 15.51
C ALA A 412 -17.02 -10.12 14.53
N ILE A 413 -16.69 -10.57 13.32
CA ILE A 413 -17.66 -10.86 12.27
C ILE A 413 -18.42 -12.15 12.63
N PRO A 414 -19.77 -12.15 12.66
CA PRO A 414 -20.56 -13.35 12.83
C PRO A 414 -20.16 -14.50 11.89
N GLY A 415 -20.07 -15.71 12.44
CA GLY A 415 -19.70 -16.92 11.72
C GLY A 415 -18.20 -17.12 11.43
N THR A 416 -17.34 -16.18 11.84
CA THR A 416 -15.87 -16.34 11.76
C THR A 416 -15.31 -17.11 12.95
N THR A 417 -14.02 -16.99 13.30
CA THR A 417 -13.49 -17.67 14.50
C THR A 417 -13.90 -16.94 15.78
N ARG A 418 -14.40 -17.69 16.79
CA ARG A 418 -14.65 -17.18 18.14
C ARG A 418 -13.35 -16.99 18.91
N ALA A 419 -13.23 -15.90 19.68
CA ALA A 419 -12.10 -15.68 20.58
C ALA A 419 -12.26 -16.50 21.87
N SER A 420 -13.47 -16.57 22.41
CA SER A 420 -13.89 -17.51 23.46
C SER A 420 -15.41 -17.64 23.43
N GLU A 421 -15.97 -18.59 24.20
CA GLU A 421 -17.43 -18.70 24.36
C GLU A 421 -18.03 -17.44 25.00
N GLU A 422 -17.28 -16.79 25.90
CA GLU A 422 -17.72 -15.59 26.63
C GLU A 422 -17.58 -14.29 25.82
N THR A 423 -16.52 -14.15 25.02
CA THR A 423 -16.22 -12.91 24.27
C THR A 423 -16.80 -12.91 22.86
N GLY A 424 -17.29 -14.06 22.38
CA GLY A 424 -17.91 -14.21 21.07
C GLY A 424 -16.90 -14.19 19.92
N TRP A 425 -17.29 -13.58 18.80
CA TRP A 425 -16.44 -13.47 17.61
C TRP A 425 -15.26 -12.52 17.87
N GLY A 426 -14.06 -12.89 17.44
CA GLY A 426 -12.87 -12.04 17.62
C GLY A 426 -11.82 -12.24 16.54
N CYS A 427 -12.23 -12.78 15.38
CA CYS A 427 -11.32 -13.15 14.32
C CYS A 427 -10.59 -11.91 13.74
N LYS A 428 -9.28 -12.06 13.58
CA LYS A 428 -8.43 -11.20 12.76
C LYS A 428 -8.38 -11.77 11.34
N PRO A 429 -8.01 -10.98 10.31
CA PRO A 429 -7.76 -11.55 8.99
C PRO A 429 -6.64 -12.60 9.07
N SER A 430 -6.84 -13.74 8.42
CA SER A 430 -5.83 -14.78 8.27
C SER A 430 -4.67 -14.33 7.38
N ALA A 431 -4.98 -13.48 6.40
CA ALA A 431 -4.03 -12.81 5.54
C ALA A 431 -4.64 -11.51 5.00
N ILE A 432 -3.79 -10.55 4.72
CA ILE A 432 -4.13 -9.40 3.88
C ILE A 432 -3.26 -9.48 2.64
N ARG A 433 -3.90 -9.46 1.47
CA ARG A 433 -3.25 -9.61 0.17
C ARG A 433 -3.60 -8.47 -0.75
N LYS A 434 -2.81 -8.32 -1.81
CA LYS A 434 -3.21 -7.61 -3.01
C LYS A 434 -3.63 -8.65 -4.06
N PRO A 435 -4.58 -8.36 -4.96
CA PRO A 435 -4.80 -9.19 -6.14
C PRO A 435 -3.50 -9.38 -6.96
N HIS A 436 -3.42 -10.44 -7.76
CA HIS A 436 -2.29 -10.68 -8.67
C HIS A 436 -1.97 -9.42 -9.50
N ASN A 437 -0.70 -9.05 -9.59
CA ASN A 437 -0.26 -7.97 -10.48
C ASN A 437 1.19 -8.14 -10.93
N MET A 438 1.47 -7.80 -12.19
CA MET A 438 2.79 -7.92 -12.80
C MET A 438 3.54 -6.58 -12.81
N TRP A 439 3.76 -5.98 -11.64
CA TRP A 439 4.48 -4.70 -11.52
C TRP A 439 5.97 -4.91 -11.27
N GLU A 440 6.77 -4.92 -12.33
CA GLU A 440 8.22 -5.14 -12.26
C GLU A 440 8.92 -4.09 -11.37
N GLY A 441 9.79 -4.54 -10.47
CA GLY A 441 10.61 -3.66 -9.64
C GLY A 441 9.86 -2.94 -8.50
N GLY A 442 8.55 -3.15 -8.36
CA GLY A 442 7.78 -2.71 -7.19
C GLY A 442 7.74 -3.78 -6.10
N MET A 443 7.99 -3.39 -4.86
CA MET A 443 7.97 -4.29 -3.69
C MET A 443 7.10 -3.69 -2.57
N GLN A 444 6.31 -4.54 -1.93
CA GLN A 444 5.50 -4.17 -0.77
C GLN A 444 5.79 -5.12 0.39
N ILE A 445 6.30 -4.64 1.52
CA ILE A 445 6.30 -5.47 2.73
C ILE A 445 4.84 -5.57 3.18
N LEU A 446 4.22 -6.74 3.00
CA LEU A 446 2.80 -6.93 3.26
C LEU A 446 2.44 -6.76 4.74
N PRO A 447 1.15 -6.54 5.04
CA PRO A 447 0.69 -6.49 6.42
C PRO A 447 1.08 -7.74 7.22
N ARG A 448 1.61 -7.53 8.42
CA ARG A 448 1.96 -8.60 9.35
C ARG A 448 1.37 -8.31 10.72
N GLN A 449 1.06 -9.36 11.45
CA GLN A 449 0.68 -9.22 12.86
C GLN A 449 1.88 -8.69 13.66
N LYS A 450 1.62 -7.87 14.68
CA LYS A 450 2.65 -7.39 15.60
C LYS A 450 3.32 -8.55 16.34
N GLY A 451 4.57 -8.33 16.72
CA GLY A 451 5.42 -9.30 17.41
C GLY A 451 6.56 -9.80 16.53
N ASP A 452 7.45 -10.62 17.09
CA ASP A 452 8.70 -11.03 16.43
C ASP A 452 8.58 -12.37 15.69
N ALA A 453 7.44 -13.06 15.79
CA ALA A 453 7.24 -14.37 15.16
C ALA A 453 6.68 -14.30 13.73
N ALA A 454 5.82 -13.32 13.43
CA ALA A 454 5.19 -13.23 12.11
C ALA A 454 6.22 -12.90 11.02
N PRO A 455 6.33 -13.70 9.94
CA PRO A 455 7.33 -13.48 8.90
C PRO A 455 7.07 -12.19 8.12
N PHE A 456 8.09 -11.71 7.41
CA PHE A 456 7.91 -10.69 6.39
C PHE A 456 7.51 -11.36 5.07
N GLU A 457 6.46 -10.87 4.44
CA GLU A 457 6.01 -11.33 3.13
C GLU A 457 6.20 -10.20 2.11
N ILE A 458 6.92 -10.46 1.02
CA ILE A 458 7.23 -9.46 -0.02
C ILE A 458 6.85 -10.04 -1.39
N PRO A 459 5.83 -9.51 -2.09
CA PRO A 459 5.63 -9.79 -3.50
C PRO A 459 6.72 -9.08 -4.29
N LEU A 460 7.31 -9.81 -5.22
CA LEU A 460 8.36 -9.36 -6.10
C LEU A 460 8.03 -9.82 -7.52
N CYS A 461 8.09 -8.90 -8.47
CA CYS A 461 7.95 -9.18 -9.89
C CYS A 461 9.23 -8.73 -10.61
N LEU A 462 9.85 -9.65 -11.35
CA LEU A 462 11.06 -9.44 -12.14
C LEU A 462 10.93 -10.14 -13.48
N GLU A 463 11.89 -9.90 -14.38
CA GLU A 463 12.09 -10.79 -15.53
C GLU A 463 12.32 -12.25 -15.05
N GLU A 464 11.84 -13.23 -15.81
CA GLU A 464 11.80 -14.65 -15.41
C GLU A 464 13.18 -15.19 -14.98
N GLY A 465 14.23 -14.98 -15.79
CA GLY A 465 15.59 -15.39 -15.45
C GLY A 465 16.18 -14.62 -14.26
N GLU A 466 15.86 -13.34 -14.10
CA GLU A 466 16.25 -12.56 -12.92
C GLU A 466 15.56 -13.02 -11.64
N MET A 467 14.29 -13.41 -11.73
CA MET A 467 13.57 -14.02 -10.61
C MET A 467 14.26 -15.33 -10.21
N GLU A 468 14.59 -16.19 -11.17
CA GLU A 468 15.31 -17.44 -10.91
C GLU A 468 16.65 -17.20 -10.21
N ARG A 469 17.47 -16.26 -10.71
CA ARG A 469 18.76 -15.90 -10.09
C ARG A 469 18.58 -15.32 -8.69
N THR A 470 17.58 -14.47 -8.50
CA THR A 470 17.23 -13.90 -7.17
C THR A 470 16.83 -15.01 -6.20
N LEU A 471 15.96 -15.93 -6.61
CA LEU A 471 15.54 -17.07 -5.80
C LEU A 471 16.70 -18.01 -5.48
N HIS A 472 17.62 -18.24 -6.43
CA HIS A 472 18.82 -19.03 -6.19
C HIS A 472 19.68 -18.39 -5.09
N GLY A 473 19.98 -17.10 -5.18
CA GLY A 473 20.76 -16.39 -4.16
C GLY A 473 20.09 -16.36 -2.79
N LEU A 474 18.77 -16.17 -2.74
CA LEU A 474 18.00 -16.19 -1.50
C LEU A 474 17.95 -17.58 -0.85
N ARG A 475 17.80 -18.65 -1.64
CA ARG A 475 17.79 -20.04 -1.14
C ARG A 475 19.18 -20.48 -0.69
N ALA A 476 20.22 -20.17 -1.46
CA ALA A 476 21.60 -20.49 -1.10
C ALA A 476 22.02 -19.85 0.23
N GLY A 477 21.51 -18.64 0.52
CA GLY A 477 21.72 -17.96 1.80
C GLY A 477 20.71 -18.30 2.91
N ASN A 478 19.79 -19.26 2.70
CA ASN A 478 18.72 -19.61 3.63
C ASN A 478 17.87 -18.42 4.12
N TRP A 479 17.70 -17.40 3.28
CA TRP A 479 17.00 -16.15 3.64
C TRP A 479 15.48 -16.27 3.59
N VAL A 480 14.96 -17.17 2.75
CA VAL A 480 13.52 -17.36 2.53
C VAL A 480 13.09 -18.73 3.06
N GLN A 481 12.04 -18.77 3.87
CA GLN A 481 11.45 -20.04 4.35
C GLN A 481 10.51 -20.66 3.33
N ARG A 482 9.85 -19.82 2.52
CA ARG A 482 8.84 -20.25 1.56
C ARG A 482 8.76 -19.24 0.42
N VAL A 483 8.47 -19.76 -0.77
CA VAL A 483 8.16 -18.98 -1.97
C VAL A 483 6.76 -19.42 -2.41
N VAL A 484 5.87 -18.46 -2.57
CA VAL A 484 4.48 -18.68 -2.97
C VAL A 484 4.25 -18.02 -4.33
N GLU A 485 3.41 -18.62 -5.18
CA GLU A 485 3.07 -18.05 -6.49
C GLU A 485 2.26 -16.76 -6.33
N ALA A 486 2.72 -15.66 -6.92
CA ALA A 486 2.07 -14.36 -6.79
C ALA A 486 1.41 -13.92 -8.07
#